data_AF-A0AAF0ZSI7-F1
#
_entry.id   AF-A0AAF0ZSI7-F1
#
_cell.length_a   1.000
_cell.length_b   1.000
_cell.length_c   1.000
_cell.angle_alpha   90.00
_cell.angle_beta   90.00
_cell.angle_gamma   90.00
#
_symmetry.space_group_name_H-M   'P 1'
#
loop_
_entity.id
_entity.type
_entity.pdbx_description
1 polymer ?
#
loop_
_entity_poly.entity_id
_entity_poly.type
_entity_poly.pdbx_seq_one_letter_code
_entity_poly.pdbx_strand_id
1 'polypeptide(L)'
;MWVPWIETSSKGWFFPLETWESKVPTLISLRQGNMSVKEYSLKFTQLSKYVSAMVTDSRARMSKFFPDIFEIVVKECRIAMLINEIDIFRLMIHAQQIEEENLKEKTRQTTRARTDSGDFSHSRLGGNGHS
;
A
#
# COMPACT_ATOMS: atom_id res chain seq x y z
N MET A 1 26.60 -10.92 21.09
CA MET A 1 26.87 -12.36 21.33
C MET A 1 25.93 -13.12 20.39
N TRP A 2 26.45 -13.58 19.25
CA TRP A 2 25.69 -14.27 18.20
C TRP A 2 25.79 -15.79 18.43
N VAL A 3 24.67 -16.51 18.39
CA VAL A 3 24.62 -17.95 18.74
C VAL A 3 25.00 -18.80 17.52
N PRO A 4 26.09 -19.61 17.57
CA PRO A 4 26.63 -20.37 16.42
C PRO A 4 25.84 -21.61 15.94
N TRP A 5 24.59 -21.83 16.38
CA TRP A 5 23.86 -23.08 16.06
C TRP A 5 22.98 -23.04 14.81
N ILE A 6 22.88 -21.90 14.11
CA ILE A 6 22.05 -21.77 12.91
C ILE A 6 22.80 -22.15 11.61
N GLU A 7 24.14 -22.24 11.64
CA GLU A 7 24.93 -22.35 10.40
C GLU A 7 25.34 -23.77 9.98
N THR A 8 25.12 -24.81 10.79
CA THR A 8 25.57 -26.17 10.44
C THR A 8 24.46 -27.13 9.98
N SER A 9 23.19 -26.79 10.14
CA SER A 9 22.06 -27.68 9.72
C SER A 9 21.25 -27.16 8.53
N SER A 10 21.57 -25.98 7.99
CA SER A 10 20.76 -25.31 6.95
C SER A 10 21.01 -25.82 5.52
N LYS A 11 22.17 -26.42 5.24
CA LYS A 11 22.60 -26.68 3.85
C LYS A 11 21.93 -27.88 3.17
N GLY A 12 21.32 -28.80 3.91
CA GLY A 12 20.75 -30.04 3.32
C GLY A 12 19.23 -30.15 3.36
N TRP A 13 18.55 -29.36 4.19
CA TRP A 13 17.14 -29.62 4.53
C TRP A 13 16.19 -28.47 4.18
N PHE A 14 16.71 -27.29 3.85
CA PHE A 14 15.85 -26.11 3.93
C PHE A 14 14.96 -25.89 2.70
N PHE A 15 15.41 -26.09 1.47
CA PHE A 15 14.60 -25.73 0.30
C PHE A 15 15.07 -26.48 -0.94
N PRO A 16 14.19 -26.75 -1.93
CA PRO A 16 14.59 -26.83 -3.33
C PRO A 16 14.94 -25.41 -3.81
N LEU A 17 15.87 -24.73 -3.12
CA LEU A 17 16.19 -23.32 -3.34
C LEU A 17 16.82 -23.15 -4.72
N GLU A 18 17.58 -24.14 -5.17
CA GLU A 18 18.21 -24.16 -6.50
C GLU A 18 17.18 -24.04 -7.65
N THR A 19 15.95 -24.52 -7.44
CA THR A 19 14.88 -24.40 -8.45
C THR A 19 14.08 -23.09 -8.35
N TRP A 20 13.99 -22.49 -7.17
CA TRP A 20 13.32 -21.20 -6.97
C TRP A 20 14.20 -20.04 -7.45
N GLU A 21 15.47 -20.04 -7.08
CA GLU A 21 16.44 -19.03 -7.49
C GLU A 21 16.71 -19.05 -9.00
N SER A 22 16.51 -20.19 -9.68
CA SER A 22 16.62 -20.27 -11.14
C SER A 22 15.37 -19.83 -11.91
N LYS A 23 14.17 -19.88 -11.30
CA LYS A 23 12.89 -19.56 -11.98
C LYS A 23 12.28 -18.21 -11.60
N VAL A 24 12.52 -17.71 -10.39
CA VAL A 24 12.06 -16.38 -9.96
C VAL A 24 12.62 -15.26 -10.81
N PRO A 25 13.93 -15.24 -11.15
CA PRO A 25 14.47 -14.26 -12.07
C PRO A 25 13.80 -14.33 -13.44
N THR A 26 13.44 -15.54 -13.92
CA THR A 26 12.71 -15.72 -15.19
C THR A 26 11.30 -15.13 -15.14
N LEU A 27 10.61 -15.21 -14.00
CA LEU A 27 9.30 -14.59 -13.83
C LEU A 27 9.40 -13.06 -13.73
N ILE A 28 10.35 -12.54 -12.96
CA ILE A 28 10.56 -11.09 -12.78
C ILE A 28 11.02 -10.43 -14.09
N SER A 29 11.81 -11.15 -14.89
CA SER A 29 12.25 -10.70 -16.21
C SER A 29 11.28 -11.03 -17.34
N LEU A 30 10.16 -11.73 -17.05
CA LEU A 30 9.17 -12.06 -18.08
C LEU A 30 8.50 -10.77 -18.57
N ARG A 31 8.76 -10.43 -19.83
CA ARG A 31 8.10 -9.33 -20.55
C ARG A 31 7.43 -9.88 -21.80
N GLN A 32 6.38 -9.22 -22.25
CA GLN A 32 5.65 -9.65 -23.46
C GLN A 32 6.58 -9.66 -24.68
N GLY A 33 7.40 -8.63 -24.88
CA GLY A 33 8.36 -8.56 -25.98
C GLY A 33 7.70 -8.78 -27.34
N ASN A 34 8.26 -9.70 -28.13
CA ASN A 34 7.72 -10.12 -29.44
C ASN A 34 6.71 -11.29 -29.35
N MET A 35 6.29 -11.69 -28.14
CA MET A 35 5.29 -12.74 -27.98
C MET A 35 3.88 -12.19 -28.18
N SER A 36 2.99 -13.03 -28.71
CA SER A 36 1.57 -12.72 -28.70
C SER A 36 1.05 -12.67 -27.25
N VAL A 37 -0.01 -11.90 -27.02
CA VAL A 37 -0.67 -11.80 -25.71
C VAL A 37 -1.07 -13.18 -25.17
N LYS A 38 -1.50 -14.09 -26.06
CA LYS A 38 -1.87 -15.47 -25.71
C LYS A 38 -0.67 -16.27 -25.20
N GLU A 39 0.47 -16.21 -25.88
CA GLU A 39 1.69 -16.92 -25.46
C GLU A 39 2.28 -16.37 -24.16
N TYR A 40 2.29 -15.04 -24.01
CA TYR A 40 2.71 -14.39 -22.78
C TYR A 40 1.82 -14.82 -21.60
N SER A 41 0.50 -14.76 -21.78
CA SER A 41 -0.48 -15.16 -20.76
C SER A 41 -0.28 -16.62 -20.34
N LEU A 42 -0.10 -17.52 -21.31
CA LEU A 42 0.13 -18.93 -21.02
C LEU A 42 1.40 -19.15 -20.20
N LYS A 43 2.52 -18.53 -20.60
CA LYS A 43 3.81 -18.64 -19.87
C LYS A 43 3.71 -18.05 -18.47
N PHE A 44 3.08 -16.90 -18.32
CA PHE A 44 2.85 -16.26 -17.03
C PHE A 44 2.03 -17.16 -16.10
N THR A 45 0.92 -17.72 -16.59
CA THR A 45 0.06 -18.61 -15.79
C THR A 45 0.80 -19.89 -15.39
N GLN A 46 1.59 -20.48 -16.27
CA GLN A 46 2.39 -21.67 -15.94
C GLN A 46 3.42 -21.39 -14.85
N LEU A 47 4.19 -20.30 -14.99
CA LEU A 47 5.18 -19.91 -13.99
C LEU A 47 4.52 -19.54 -12.65
N SER A 48 3.41 -18.80 -12.69
CA SER A 48 2.64 -18.42 -11.51
C SER A 48 2.10 -19.64 -10.75
N LYS A 49 1.51 -20.62 -11.46
CA LYS A 49 1.03 -21.88 -10.86
C LYS A 49 2.16 -22.66 -10.20
N TYR A 50 3.31 -22.75 -10.85
CA TYR A 50 4.48 -23.45 -10.31
C TYR A 50 4.97 -22.81 -9.01
N VAL A 51 5.12 -21.47 -9.00
CA VAL A 51 5.52 -20.72 -7.79
C VAL A 51 4.52 -20.93 -6.65
N SER A 52 3.21 -20.85 -6.95
CA SER A 52 2.16 -21.04 -5.94
C SER A 52 2.16 -22.46 -5.35
N ALA A 53 2.35 -23.49 -6.18
CA ALA A 53 2.43 -24.88 -5.74
C ALA A 53 3.65 -25.10 -4.83
N MET A 54 4.81 -24.54 -5.18
CA MET A 54 6.02 -24.68 -4.37
C MET A 54 5.94 -23.94 -3.04
N VAL A 55 5.38 -22.72 -2.99
CA VAL A 55 5.19 -21.96 -1.75
C VAL A 55 4.23 -22.68 -0.80
N THR A 56 3.19 -23.30 -1.36
CA THR A 56 2.24 -24.10 -0.58
C THR A 56 2.92 -25.34 0.01
N ASP A 57 3.73 -26.05 -0.78
CA ASP A 57 4.46 -27.23 -0.33
C ASP A 57 5.52 -26.90 0.74
N SER A 58 6.32 -25.85 0.54
CA SER A 58 7.32 -25.44 1.52
C SER A 58 6.66 -25.00 2.83
N ARG A 59 5.54 -24.28 2.77
CA ARG A 59 4.71 -23.93 3.93
C ARG A 59 4.26 -25.18 4.69
N ALA A 60 3.70 -26.17 3.99
CA ALA A 60 3.23 -27.41 4.60
C ALA A 60 4.38 -28.22 5.25
N ARG A 61 5.55 -28.27 4.60
CA ARG A 61 6.74 -28.90 5.16
C ARG A 61 7.25 -28.16 6.40
N MET A 62 7.39 -26.84 6.34
CA MET A 62 7.82 -26.04 7.49
C MET A 62 6.87 -26.22 8.68
N SER A 63 5.55 -26.19 8.46
CA SER A 63 4.58 -26.41 9.54
C SER A 63 4.63 -27.82 10.13
N LYS A 64 5.05 -28.83 9.35
CA LYS A 64 5.18 -30.22 9.82
C LYS A 64 6.42 -30.41 10.70
N PHE A 65 7.54 -29.79 10.35
CA PHE A 65 8.81 -29.97 11.06
C PHE A 65 9.00 -28.98 12.22
N PHE A 66 8.46 -27.77 12.10
CA PHE A 66 8.64 -26.70 13.07
C PHE A 66 7.31 -25.99 13.37
N PRO A 67 6.32 -26.69 13.95
CA PRO A 67 5.00 -26.11 14.20
C PRO A 67 5.09 -24.85 15.08
N ASP A 68 5.90 -24.90 16.14
CA ASP A 68 6.03 -23.80 17.11
C ASP A 68 6.66 -22.55 16.47
N ILE A 69 7.75 -22.73 15.73
CA ILE A 69 8.44 -21.61 15.06
C ILE A 69 7.56 -21.04 13.95
N PHE A 70 6.87 -21.90 13.20
CA PHE A 70 5.96 -21.48 12.14
C PHE A 70 4.78 -20.67 12.69
N GLU A 71 4.20 -21.10 13.81
CA GLU A 71 3.12 -20.36 14.46
C GLU A 71 3.56 -18.98 14.93
N ILE A 72 4.74 -18.88 15.54
CA ILE A 72 5.32 -17.60 15.99
C ILE A 72 5.52 -16.67 14.79
N VAL A 73 6.15 -17.14 13.71
CA VAL A 73 6.41 -16.34 12.51
C VAL A 73 5.09 -15.86 11.88
N VAL A 74 4.09 -16.73 11.77
CA VAL A 74 2.78 -16.36 11.22
C VAL A 74 2.08 -15.30 12.09
N LYS A 75 2.17 -15.41 13.43
CA LYS A 75 1.63 -14.40 14.36
C LYS A 75 2.33 -13.05 14.21
N GLU A 76 3.65 -13.03 14.20
CA GLU A 76 4.46 -11.82 14.00
C GLU A 76 4.12 -11.14 12.68
N CYS A 77 4.05 -11.88 11.58
CA CYS A 77 3.66 -11.33 10.28
C CYS A 77 2.25 -10.72 10.30
N ARG A 78 1.28 -11.37 10.95
CA ARG A 78 -0.09 -10.85 11.08
C ARG A 78 -0.12 -9.56 11.89
N ILE A 79 0.62 -9.50 13.01
CA ILE A 79 0.72 -8.30 13.84
C ILE A 79 1.33 -7.15 13.04
N ALA A 80 2.43 -7.39 12.31
CA ALA A 80 3.05 -6.37 11.47
C ALA A 80 2.11 -5.85 10.37
N MET A 81 1.34 -6.73 9.72
CA MET A 81 0.32 -6.32 8.75
C MET A 81 -0.75 -5.44 9.38
N LEU A 82 -1.27 -5.82 10.55
CA LEU A 82 -2.30 -5.04 11.26
C LEU A 82 -1.78 -3.66 11.68
N ILE A 83 -0.53 -3.56 12.15
CA ILE A 83 0.09 -2.27 12.49
C ILE A 83 0.12 -1.37 11.25
N ASN A 84 0.59 -1.89 10.13
CA ASN A 84 0.63 -1.13 8.87
C ASN A 84 -0.77 -0.67 8.43
N GLU A 85 -1.79 -1.54 8.53
CA GLU A 85 -3.17 -1.18 8.21
C GLU A 85 -3.68 -0.06 9.11
N ILE A 86 -3.44 -0.14 10.43
CA ILE A 86 -3.81 0.90 11.39
C ILE A 86 -3.15 2.23 11.03
N ASP A 87 -1.86 2.22 10.69
CA ASP A 87 -1.15 3.44 10.30
C ASP A 87 -1.72 4.05 9.02
N ILE A 88 -2.10 3.23 8.04
CA ILE A 88 -2.82 3.70 6.83
C ILE A 88 -4.17 4.32 7.21
N PHE A 89 -4.96 3.68 8.08
CA PHE A 89 -6.24 4.23 8.54
C PHE A 89 -6.06 5.57 9.26
N ARG A 90 -5.04 5.68 10.11
CA ARG A 90 -4.72 6.94 10.81
C ARG A 90 -4.35 8.04 9.83
N LEU A 91 -3.50 7.74 8.85
CA LEU A 91 -3.15 8.69 7.80
C LEU A 91 -4.37 9.14 6.99
N MET A 92 -5.27 8.21 6.66
CA MET A 92 -6.49 8.51 5.93
C MET A 92 -7.44 9.42 6.72
N ILE A 93 -7.63 9.18 8.02
CA ILE A 93 -8.44 10.04 8.89
C ILE A 93 -7.85 11.45 8.96
N HIS A 94 -6.54 11.57 9.13
CA HIS A 94 -5.87 12.87 9.14
C HIS A 94 -6.00 13.61 7.80
N ALA A 95 -5.84 12.90 6.68
CA ALA A 95 -6.03 13.48 5.35
C ALA A 95 -7.45 14.02 5.15
N GLN A 96 -8.47 13.27 5.59
CA GLN A 96 -9.88 13.68 5.51
C GLN A 96 -10.16 14.91 6.39
N GLN A 97 -9.59 14.99 7.59
CA GLN A 97 -9.73 16.17 8.46
C GLN A 97 -9.13 17.42 7.81
N ILE A 98 -7.94 17.31 7.23
CA ILE A 98 -7.27 18.42 6.52
C ILE A 98 -8.11 18.89 5.33
N GLU A 99 -8.69 17.96 4.57
CA GLU A 99 -9.57 18.29 3.45
C GLU A 99 -10.83 19.03 3.93
N GLU A 100 -11.47 18.58 5.01
CA GLU A 100 -12.64 19.23 5.61
C GLU A 100 -12.32 20.65 6.11
N GLU A 101 -11.18 20.85 6.77
CA GLU A 101 -10.73 22.18 7.22
C GLU A 101 -10.47 23.12 6.02
N ASN A 102 -9.84 22.62 4.96
CA ASN A 102 -9.60 23.40 3.75
C ASN A 102 -10.91 23.85 3.08
N LEU A 103 -11.91 22.96 3.03
CA LEU A 103 -13.25 23.29 2.51
C LEU A 103 -13.96 24.35 3.37
N LYS A 104 -13.87 24.24 4.69
CA LYS A 104 -14.40 25.25 5.61
C LYS A 104 -13.72 26.60 5.41
N GLU A 105 -12.40 26.62 5.26
CA GLU A 105 -11.64 27.85 5.03
C GLU A 105 -12.02 28.52 3.70
N LYS A 106 -12.09 27.76 2.60
CA LYS A 106 -12.55 28.26 1.28
C LYS A 106 -13.95 28.87 1.36
N THR A 107 -14.85 28.25 2.12
CA THR A 107 -16.20 28.77 2.34
C THR A 107 -16.18 30.10 3.09
N ARG A 108 -15.35 30.23 4.15
CA ARG A 108 -15.17 31.49 4.92
C ARG A 108 -14.53 32.59 4.08
N GLN A 109 -13.59 32.28 3.21
CA GLN A 109 -12.99 33.26 2.30
C GLN A 109 -14.02 33.75 1.27
N THR A 110 -14.82 32.85 0.70
CA THR A 110 -15.87 33.19 -0.28
C THR A 110 -16.94 34.09 0.34
N THR A 111 -17.36 33.84 1.58
CA THR A 111 -18.32 34.71 2.27
C THR A 111 -17.74 36.07 2.62
N ARG A 112 -16.47 36.16 3.03
CA ARG A 112 -15.77 37.45 3.25
C ARG A 112 -15.67 38.28 1.98
N ALA A 113 -15.32 37.66 0.85
CA ALA A 113 -15.21 38.36 -0.44
C ALA A 113 -16.54 38.97 -0.91
N ARG A 114 -17.68 38.35 -0.57
CA ARG A 114 -19.02 38.87 -0.90
C ARG A 114 -19.45 40.06 -0.04
N THR A 115 -19.00 40.12 1.21
CA THR A 115 -19.33 41.23 2.11
C THR A 115 -18.49 42.47 1.80
N ASP A 116 -17.24 42.30 1.35
CA ASP A 116 -16.33 43.40 0.99
C ASP A 116 -16.72 44.10 -0.33
N SER A 117 -17.39 43.40 -1.26
CA SER A 117 -17.92 43.99 -2.49
C SER A 117 -19.25 44.74 -2.33
N GLY A 118 -19.79 44.82 -1.10
CA GLY A 118 -21.16 45.28 -0.83
C GLY A 118 -21.35 46.76 -0.50
N ASP A 119 -20.28 47.57 -0.40
CA ASP A 119 -20.41 48.94 0.09
C ASP A 119 -19.71 49.98 -0.80
N PHE A 120 -20.23 50.17 -2.02
CA PHE A 120 -19.94 51.36 -2.84
C PHE A 120 -21.12 51.74 -3.74
N SER A 121 -22.29 52.00 -3.13
CA SER A 121 -23.31 52.80 -3.81
C SER A 121 -24.32 53.36 -2.83
N HIS A 122 -23.92 54.39 -2.08
CA HIS A 122 -24.85 55.45 -1.73
C HIS A 122 -24.39 56.75 -2.38
N SER A 123 -24.71 56.86 -3.67
CA SER A 123 -24.55 58.07 -4.46
C SER A 123 -25.46 59.17 -3.91
N ARG A 124 -24.83 60.26 -3.51
CA ARG A 124 -25.28 61.67 -3.51
C ARG A 124 -26.64 61.89 -4.18
N LEU A 125 -27.62 62.42 -3.44
CA LEU A 125 -28.81 63.16 -3.93
C LEU A 125 -29.54 63.65 -2.66
N GLY A 126 -29.85 64.92 -2.41
CA GLY A 126 -29.60 66.17 -3.09
C GLY A 126 -29.81 67.27 -2.04
N GLY A 127 -29.16 68.41 -2.21
CA GLY A 127 -29.44 69.57 -1.38
C GLY A 127 -30.83 70.11 -1.66
N ASN A 128 -31.47 70.71 -0.64
CA ASN A 128 -32.43 71.78 -0.87
C ASN A 128 -32.55 72.64 0.40
N GLY A 129 -32.38 73.95 0.24
CA GLY A 129 -32.52 74.96 1.29
C GLY A 129 -33.91 75.59 1.37
N HIS A 130 -33.93 76.79 1.96
CA HIS A 130 -35.06 77.66 2.35
C HIS A 130 -35.78 77.23 3.64
N SER A 131 -36.09 78.12 4.60
CA SER A 131 -35.88 79.56 4.77
C SER A 131 -36.06 79.90 6.26
#